data_AF-A0AA88ECC9-F1
#
_entry.id   AF-A0AA88ECC9-F1
#
_cell.length_a   1.000
_cell.length_b   1.000
_cell.length_c   1.000
_cell.angle_alpha   90.00
_cell.angle_beta   90.00
_cell.angle_gamma   90.00
#
_symmetry.space_group_name_H-M   'P 1'
#
loop_
_entity.id
_entity.type
_entity.pdbx_description
1 polymer ?
#
loop_
_entity_poly.entity_id
_entity_poly.type
_entity_poly.pdbx_seq_one_letter_code
_entity_poly.pdbx_strand_id
1 'polypeptide(L)'
;HPIGSADGWDVPEEVRSKIVNPPNTKRGPGRPRVRRILSQGEEHESVRCGRCNGYGHNRQTCTNLVPLRIRPTRSNPSFSTPRS
;
A
#
# COMPACT_ATOMS: atom_id res chain seq x y z
N HIS A 1 10.43 -22.30 -25.10
CA HIS A 1 11.76 -22.50 -25.69
C HIS A 1 12.75 -21.56 -25.01
N PRO A 2 13.88 -22.06 -24.46
CA PRO A 2 14.91 -21.20 -23.91
C PRO A 2 15.70 -20.53 -25.03
N ILE A 3 16.11 -19.28 -24.81
CA ILE A 3 17.06 -18.59 -25.67
C ILE A 3 18.45 -19.14 -25.33
N GLY A 4 19.19 -19.64 -26.33
CA GLY A 4 20.52 -20.24 -26.17
C GLY A 4 21.61 -19.24 -25.78
N SER A 5 22.85 -19.73 -25.61
CA SER A 5 23.97 -18.85 -25.24
C SER A 5 24.19 -17.75 -26.28
N ALA A 6 24.51 -16.55 -25.80
CA ALA A 6 24.80 -15.38 -26.64
C ALA A 6 26.10 -15.55 -27.45
N ASP A 7 26.99 -16.47 -27.04
CA ASP A 7 28.30 -16.67 -27.65
C ASP A 7 28.23 -17.13 -29.12
N GLY A 8 27.12 -17.75 -29.51
CA GLY A 8 26.88 -18.24 -30.88
C GLY A 8 26.11 -17.27 -31.77
N TRP A 9 25.81 -16.05 -31.29
CA TRP A 9 25.00 -15.11 -32.05
C TRP A 9 25.85 -14.42 -33.11
N ASP A 10 25.45 -14.52 -34.36
CA ASP A 10 26.03 -13.74 -35.45
C ASP A 10 25.46 -12.32 -35.41
N VAL A 11 26.12 -11.45 -34.64
CA VAL A 11 25.74 -10.04 -34.48
C VAL A 11 26.47 -9.22 -35.55
N PRO A 12 25.77 -8.47 -36.43
CA PRO A 12 26.42 -7.58 -37.41
C PRO A 12 27.25 -6.47 -36.76
N GLU A 13 28.29 -5.99 -37.45
CA GLU A 13 29.22 -4.98 -36.92
C GLU A 13 28.52 -3.66 -36.59
N GLU A 14 27.48 -3.31 -37.34
CA GLU A 14 26.66 -2.11 -37.12
C GLU A 14 25.91 -2.17 -35.77
N VAL A 15 25.61 -3.37 -35.28
CA VAL A 15 24.98 -3.60 -33.98
C VAL A 15 26.03 -3.68 -32.88
N ARG A 16 27.17 -4.35 -33.12
CA ARG A 16 28.29 -4.44 -32.15
C ARG A 16 28.88 -3.06 -31.81
N SER A 17 28.99 -2.19 -32.81
CA SER A 17 29.51 -0.82 -32.67
C SER A 17 28.54 0.15 -31.99
N LYS A 18 27.28 -0.25 -31.78
CA LYS A 18 26.26 0.61 -31.17
C LYS A 18 26.43 0.70 -29.66
N ILE A 19 26.86 1.86 -29.19
CA ILE A 19 26.94 2.15 -27.75
C ILE A 19 25.52 2.41 -27.21
N VAL A 20 25.03 1.51 -26.35
CA VAL A 20 23.76 1.69 -25.62
C VAL A 20 24.05 2.31 -24.27
N ASN A 21 23.76 3.60 -24.14
CA ASN A 21 23.85 4.28 -22.85
C ASN A 21 22.61 3.95 -21.99
N PRO A 22 22.77 3.91 -20.65
CA PRO A 22 21.61 3.85 -19.77
C PRO A 22 20.69 5.06 -20.01
N PRO A 23 19.38 4.95 -19.68
CA PRO A 23 18.48 6.08 -19.76
C PRO A 23 19.05 7.28 -19.03
N ASN A 24 19.17 8.42 -19.72
CA ASN A 24 19.68 9.66 -19.13
C ASN A 24 18.60 10.37 -18.31
N THR A 25 17.96 9.64 -17.40
CA THR A 25 16.90 10.15 -16.54
C THR A 25 17.28 9.92 -15.08
N LYS A 26 17.30 11.01 -14.31
CA LYS A 26 17.41 10.95 -12.85
C LYS A 26 16.00 10.90 -12.26
N ARG A 27 15.79 10.06 -11.23
CA ARG A 27 14.59 10.20 -10.40
C ARG A 27 14.58 11.61 -9.82
N GLY A 28 13.47 12.33 -9.99
CA GLY A 28 13.35 13.68 -9.45
C GLY A 28 13.59 13.69 -7.93
N PRO A 29 14.30 14.68 -7.38
CA PRO A 29 14.46 14.84 -5.95
C PRO A 29 13.08 15.12 -5.33
N GLY A 30 12.69 14.37 -4.30
CA GLY A 30 11.42 14.59 -3.62
C GLY A 30 10.96 13.45 -2.74
N ARG A 31 10.04 13.76 -1.82
CA ARG A 31 9.36 12.76 -1.00
C ARG A 31 8.48 11.88 -1.89
N PRO A 32 8.49 10.55 -1.73
CA PRO A 32 7.52 9.68 -2.37
C PRO A 32 6.10 10.19 -2.13
N ARG A 33 5.26 10.14 -3.16
CA ARG A 33 3.85 10.56 -3.02
C ARG A 33 3.18 9.72 -1.95
N VAL A 34 2.39 10.36 -1.08
CA VAL A 34 1.61 9.67 -0.04
C VAL A 34 0.59 8.72 -0.67
N ARG A 35 0.10 9.06 -1.87
CA ARG A 35 -0.80 8.21 -2.67
C ARG A 35 -0.12 7.79 -3.97
N ARG A 36 -0.31 6.52 -4.33
CA ARG A 36 0.14 5.94 -5.60
C ARG A 36 -0.58 6.60 -6.78
N ILE A 37 0.12 6.75 -7.89
CA ILE A 37 -0.48 7.12 -9.18
C ILE A 37 -0.97 5.83 -9.84
N LEU A 38 -2.22 5.82 -10.28
CA LEU A 38 -2.81 4.71 -11.03
C LEU A 38 -2.33 4.75 -12.49
N SER A 39 -2.07 3.57 -13.06
CA SER A 39 -1.83 3.44 -14.51
C SER A 39 -3.14 3.65 -15.28
N GLN A 40 -3.06 3.84 -16.59
CA GLN A 40 -4.29 3.87 -17.41
C GLN A 40 -5.02 2.52 -17.31
N GLY A 41 -6.33 2.59 -17.05
CA GLY A 41 -7.19 1.42 -16.88
C GLY A 41 -7.26 0.85 -15.46
N GLU A 42 -6.48 1.38 -14.50
CA GLU A 42 -6.62 1.01 -13.09
C GLU A 42 -7.70 1.86 -12.40
N GLU A 43 -8.59 1.21 -11.65
CA GLU A 43 -9.57 1.88 -10.80
C GLU A 43 -9.00 2.16 -9.39
N HIS A 44 -9.48 3.22 -8.76
CA HIS A 44 -9.16 3.51 -7.37
C HIS A 44 -9.95 2.62 -6.41
N GLU A 45 -9.36 1.51 -5.98
CA GLU A 45 -9.93 0.67 -4.94
C GLU A 45 -9.92 1.38 -3.58
N SER A 46 -11.08 1.40 -2.91
CA SER A 46 -11.16 1.89 -1.54
C SER A 46 -10.65 0.83 -0.57
N VAL A 47 -9.82 1.24 0.39
CA VAL A 47 -9.29 0.32 1.41
C VAL A 47 -10.44 -0.18 2.28
N ARG A 48 -10.67 -1.50 2.30
CA ARG A 48 -11.58 -2.15 3.25
C ARG A 48 -10.85 -2.41 4.56
N CYS A 49 -11.44 -1.95 5.66
CA CYS A 49 -10.90 -2.13 6.99
C CYS A 49 -11.10 -3.56 7.49
N GLY A 50 -10.00 -4.26 7.79
CA GLY A 50 -10.05 -5.61 8.37
C GLY A 50 -10.59 -5.68 9.82
N ARG A 51 -10.93 -4.55 10.46
CA ARG A 51 -11.55 -4.53 11.81
C ARG A 51 -13.06 -4.36 11.77
N CYS A 52 -13.57 -3.38 11.03
CA CYS A 52 -14.99 -3.03 11.00
C CYS A 52 -15.66 -3.30 9.64
N ASN A 53 -14.90 -3.79 8.66
CA ASN A 53 -15.35 -4.04 7.29
C ASN A 53 -15.83 -2.81 6.50
N GLY A 54 -15.71 -1.60 7.07
CA GLY A 54 -15.99 -0.34 6.39
C GLY A 54 -14.89 0.05 5.40
N TYR A 55 -15.16 1.03 4.53
CA TYR A 55 -14.23 1.49 3.49
C TYR A 55 -13.54 2.82 3.86
N GLY A 56 -12.48 3.15 3.12
CA GLY A 56 -11.79 4.45 3.20
C GLY A 56 -10.72 4.56 4.30
N HIS A 57 -10.55 3.53 5.11
CA HIS A 57 -9.53 3.48 6.16
C HIS A 57 -9.00 2.07 6.35
N ASN A 58 -7.79 1.95 6.88
CA ASN A 58 -7.17 0.67 7.17
C ASN A 58 -7.35 0.30 8.66
N ARG A 59 -6.94 -0.91 9.04
CA ARG A 59 -7.03 -1.38 10.43
C ARG A 59 -6.25 -0.50 11.42
N GLN A 60 -5.16 0.13 10.98
CA GLN A 60 -4.29 0.96 11.82
C GLN A 60 -4.90 2.34 12.11
N THR A 61 -5.66 2.90 11.17
CA THR A 61 -6.36 4.19 11.32
C THR A 61 -7.84 4.02 11.71
N CYS A 62 -8.26 2.79 12.00
CA CYS A 62 -9.64 2.49 12.35
C CYS A 62 -10.00 3.05 13.74
N THR A 63 -10.92 4.02 13.76
CA THR A 63 -11.49 4.63 14.98
C THR A 63 -12.70 3.87 15.51
N ASN A 64 -13.21 2.88 14.78
CA ASN A 64 -14.20 1.96 15.35
C ASN A 64 -13.54 1.23 16.50
N LEU A 65 -14.01 1.58 17.70
CA LEU A 65 -13.80 0.77 18.87
C LEU A 65 -14.26 -0.62 18.47
N VAL A 66 -13.37 -1.61 18.61
CA VAL A 66 -13.79 -3.01 18.65
C VAL A 66 -15.04 -3.03 19.54
N PRO A 67 -16.09 -3.83 19.29
CA PRO A 67 -16.88 -4.27 20.42
C PRO A 67 -15.84 -4.88 21.34
N LEU A 68 -15.41 -4.10 22.34
CA LEU A 68 -14.75 -4.66 23.49
C LEU A 68 -15.68 -5.82 23.80
N ARG A 69 -15.16 -7.05 23.89
CA ARG A 69 -15.90 -8.07 24.59
C ARG A 69 -16.00 -7.52 26.01
N ILE A 70 -16.98 -6.65 26.24
CA ILE A 70 -17.30 -6.09 27.53
C ILE A 70 -17.80 -7.34 28.24
N ARG A 71 -16.88 -8.05 28.90
CA ARG A 71 -17.26 -8.93 29.99
C ARG A 71 -18.09 -8.02 30.87
N PRO A 72 -19.39 -8.31 31.10
CA PRO A 72 -20.23 -7.42 31.88
C PRO A 72 -19.52 -7.22 33.21
N THR A 73 -18.99 -6.03 33.43
CA THR A 73 -18.38 -5.68 34.70
C THR A 73 -19.54 -5.72 35.69
N ARG A 74 -19.44 -6.62 36.67
CA ARG A 74 -20.43 -6.74 37.72
C ARG A 74 -20.60 -5.35 38.36
N SER A 75 -21.86 -4.91 38.37
CA SER A 75 -22.44 -3.82 39.17
C SER A 75 -21.85 -2.42 39.01
N ASN A 76 -22.65 -1.55 38.43
CA ASN A 76 -22.71 -0.12 38.74
C ASN A 76 -23.17 0.03 40.21
N PRO A 77 -22.40 0.64 41.12
CA PRO A 77 -22.98 1.19 42.34
C PRO A 77 -23.45 2.60 42.02
N SER A 78 -24.77 2.77 42.00
CA SER A 78 -25.44 4.06 42.05
C SER A 78 -24.91 4.85 43.23
N PHE A 79 -24.08 5.86 42.98
CA PHE A 79 -23.80 6.86 44.01
C PHE A 79 -25.00 7.81 44.07
N SER A 80 -25.94 7.47 44.96
CA SER A 80 -26.95 8.39 45.44
C SER A 80 -26.22 9.55 46.12
N THR A 81 -26.41 10.77 45.59
CA THR A 81 -26.11 12.00 46.32
C THR A 81 -27.01 12.11 47.54
N PRO A 82 -26.50 12.46 48.73
CA PRO A 82 -27.28 13.16 49.71
C PRO A 82 -26.99 14.66 49.59
N ARG A 83 -28.07 15.40 49.43
CA ARG A 83 -28.16 16.84 49.58
C ARG A 83 -28.08 17.19 51.07
N SER A 84 -27.19 18.12 51.42
CA SER A 84 -27.35 19.15 52.45
C SER A 84 -26.25 20.18 52.30
#